data_AF-X0Z030-F1
#
_entry.id   AF-X0Z030-F1
#
_cell.length_a   1.000
_cell.length_b   1.000
_cell.length_c   1.000
_cell.angle_alpha   90.00
_cell.angle_beta   90.00
_cell.angle_gamma   90.00
#
_symmetry.space_group_name_H-M   'P 1'
#
loop_
_entity.id
_entity.type
_entity.pdbx_description
1 polymer ?
#
loop_
_entity_poly.entity_id
_entity_poly.type
_entity_poly.pdbx_seq_one_letter_code
_entity_poly.pdbx_strand_id
1 'polypeptide(L)'
;MQGMGRYKLLEYGQNYNIIIDFAHNYHGLGNILGNLRNFTSHKIITVFGHGGEKYNKVRATMGEVIGTYSDYIVITTDNPKSEDPMEIAQEIERGVKKTDKDYIIITDRVKAIKHALEKAEERDIVLIAGKGPENEQIYHNRVIHHNDEEVVKYILTGR
;
A
#
# COMPACT_ATOMS: atom_id res chain seq x y z
N MET A 1 -17.06 10.92 -12.67
CA MET A 1 -15.67 11.39 -12.87
C MET A 1 -14.80 10.66 -11.87
N GLN A 2 -14.15 9.55 -12.27
CA GLN A 2 -13.15 8.90 -11.42
C GLN A 2 -11.97 9.87 -11.29
N GLY A 3 -11.71 10.36 -10.08
CA GLY A 3 -10.56 11.22 -9.82
C GLY A 3 -9.29 10.45 -10.15
N MET A 4 -8.36 11.12 -10.85
CA MET A 4 -7.06 10.57 -11.25
C MET A 4 -6.40 9.82 -10.07
N GLY A 5 -6.12 8.52 -10.24
CA GLY A 5 -5.46 7.68 -9.24
C GLY A 5 -6.33 7.13 -8.09
N ARG A 6 -7.66 7.18 -8.19
CA ARG A 6 -8.56 6.40 -7.32
C ARG A 6 -9.02 5.12 -8.02
N TYR A 7 -8.88 3.98 -7.36
CA TYR A 7 -9.35 2.68 -7.80
C TYR A 7 -8.89 2.30 -9.23
N LYS A 8 -7.60 2.45 -9.52
CA LYS A 8 -7.06 2.08 -10.83
C LYS A 8 -6.73 0.59 -10.86
N LEU A 9 -7.47 -0.17 -11.66
CA LEU A 9 -7.18 -1.58 -11.93
C LEU A 9 -6.04 -1.71 -12.95
N LEU A 10 -5.06 -2.58 -12.68
CA LEU A 10 -3.97 -2.89 -13.59
C LEU A 10 -4.07 -4.33 -14.08
N GLU A 11 -3.87 -4.51 -15.39
CA GLU A 11 -3.95 -5.80 -16.07
C GLU A 11 -2.76 -5.99 -17.01
N TYR A 12 -1.93 -6.98 -16.70
CA TYR A 12 -0.72 -7.35 -17.44
C TYR A 12 -0.62 -8.85 -17.68
N GLY A 13 -1.76 -9.57 -17.65
CA GLY A 13 -1.84 -11.02 -17.88
C GLY A 13 -1.73 -11.89 -16.63
N GLN A 14 -1.68 -11.29 -15.44
CA GLN A 14 -1.75 -12.01 -14.17
C GLN A 14 -3.18 -12.52 -13.87
N ASN A 15 -3.31 -13.52 -13.00
CA ASN A 15 -4.58 -14.16 -12.62
C ASN A 15 -5.19 -13.61 -11.31
N TYR A 16 -4.71 -12.46 -10.85
CA TYR A 16 -5.17 -11.74 -9.67
C TYR A 16 -5.38 -10.25 -9.98
N ASN A 17 -6.10 -9.55 -9.10
CA ASN A 17 -6.44 -8.15 -9.31
C ASN A 17 -5.38 -7.24 -8.65
N ILE A 18 -4.94 -6.20 -9.35
CA ILE A 18 -4.03 -5.19 -8.81
C ILE A 18 -4.73 -3.85 -8.85
N ILE A 19 -4.82 -3.18 -7.70
CA ILE A 19 -5.51 -1.90 -7.56
C ILE A 19 -4.53 -0.87 -6.99
N ILE A 20 -4.40 0.27 -7.66
CA ILE A 20 -3.71 1.45 -7.13
C ILE A 20 -4.75 2.45 -6.63
N ASP A 21 -4.55 2.96 -5.41
CA ASP A 21 -5.42 3.97 -4.82
C ASP A 21 -4.67 5.05 -4.02
N PHE A 22 -5.19 6.27 -4.05
CA PHE A 22 -4.65 7.43 -3.33
C PHE A 22 -5.06 7.50 -1.85
N ALA A 23 -5.80 6.52 -1.32
CA ALA A 23 -6.20 6.48 0.07
C ALA A 23 -4.98 6.49 1.00
N HIS A 24 -4.79 7.60 1.71
CA HIS A 24 -3.71 7.84 2.66
C HIS A 24 -4.21 8.30 4.04
N ASN A 25 -5.51 8.14 4.31
CA ASN A 25 -6.12 8.39 5.62
C ASN A 25 -7.04 7.25 6.02
N TYR A 26 -7.32 7.12 7.33
CA TYR A 26 -8.05 5.98 7.88
C TYR A 26 -9.48 5.83 7.32
N HIS A 27 -10.18 6.93 7.02
CA HIS A 27 -11.51 6.89 6.38
C HIS A 27 -11.42 6.36 4.94
N GLY A 28 -10.47 6.88 4.15
CA GLY A 28 -10.27 6.46 2.77
C GLY A 28 -9.89 4.98 2.67
N LEU A 29 -8.95 4.54 3.50
CA LEU A 29 -8.52 3.15 3.59
C LEU A 29 -9.68 2.23 4.00
N GLY A 30 -10.43 2.61 5.04
CA GLY A 30 -11.59 1.82 5.48
C GLY A 30 -12.67 1.70 4.42
N ASN A 31 -12.94 2.78 3.68
CA ASN A 31 -13.93 2.76 2.60
C ASN A 31 -13.51 1.82 1.46
N ILE A 32 -12.29 1.95 0.93
CA ILE A 32 -11.85 1.09 -0.18
C ILE A 32 -11.73 -0.37 0.26
N LEU A 33 -11.08 -0.65 1.38
CA LEU A 33 -10.88 -2.01 1.85
C LEU A 33 -12.19 -2.69 2.28
N GLY A 34 -13.09 -1.96 2.94
CA GLY A 34 -14.42 -2.45 3.29
C GLY A 34 -15.24 -2.79 2.03
N ASN A 35 -15.19 -1.94 1.01
CA ASN A 35 -15.83 -2.24 -0.28
C ASN A 35 -15.22 -3.48 -0.93
N LEU A 36 -13.88 -3.56 -1.03
CA LEU A 36 -13.21 -4.73 -1.61
C LEU A 36 -13.61 -6.02 -0.88
N ARG A 37 -13.63 -6.00 0.45
CA ARG A 37 -14.03 -7.15 1.26
C ARG A 37 -15.47 -7.59 1.01
N ASN A 38 -16.39 -6.65 0.72
CA ASN A 38 -17.76 -7.00 0.37
C ASN A 38 -17.89 -7.70 -0.99
N PHE A 39 -16.92 -7.50 -1.89
CA PHE A 39 -16.93 -8.07 -3.25
C PHE A 39 -16.10 -9.34 -3.40
N THR A 40 -15.21 -9.67 -2.46
CA THR A 40 -14.34 -10.85 -2.57
C THR A 40 -14.27 -11.65 -1.27
N SER A 41 -14.28 -12.97 -1.42
CA SER A 41 -13.87 -13.92 -0.38
C SER A 41 -12.40 -14.33 -0.49
N HIS A 42 -11.69 -13.90 -1.54
CA HIS A 42 -10.26 -14.15 -1.73
C HIS A 42 -9.39 -13.23 -0.87
N LYS A 43 -8.07 -13.45 -0.87
CA LYS A 43 -7.18 -12.69 0.00
C LYS A 43 -7.07 -11.25 -0.49
N ILE A 44 -7.03 -10.31 0.46
CA ILE A 44 -6.64 -8.93 0.21
C ILE A 44 -5.24 -8.71 0.77
N ILE A 45 -4.28 -8.48 -0.11
CA ILE A 45 -2.90 -8.10 0.20
C ILE A 45 -2.79 -6.59 0.07
N THR A 46 -2.37 -5.90 1.13
CA THR A 46 -2.27 -4.42 1.13
C THR A 46 -0.84 -3.95 1.30
N VAL A 47 -0.35 -3.20 0.32
CA VAL A 47 0.91 -2.45 0.39
C VAL A 47 0.61 -1.02 0.80
N PHE A 48 1.12 -0.59 1.94
CA PHE A 48 0.83 0.74 2.48
C PHE A 48 2.02 1.34 3.21
N GLY A 49 2.22 2.65 2.99
CA GLY A 49 3.15 3.48 3.73
C GLY A 49 2.50 4.83 4.06
N HIS A 50 3.14 5.62 4.91
CA HIS A 50 2.60 6.92 5.30
C HIS A 50 3.67 8.02 5.21
N GLY A 51 3.24 9.21 4.80
CA GLY A 51 4.09 10.41 4.75
C GLY A 51 4.73 10.81 6.08
N GLY A 52 5.92 11.37 6.00
CA GLY A 52 6.59 12.04 7.11
C GLY A 52 6.02 13.42 7.48
N GLU A 53 6.44 13.88 8.65
CA GLU A 53 6.27 15.16 9.35
C GLU A 53 4.86 15.52 9.82
N LYS A 54 3.82 14.94 9.21
CA LYS A 54 2.44 15.26 9.51
C LYS A 54 1.65 14.00 9.87
N TYR A 55 0.65 14.18 10.73
CA TYR A 55 -0.35 13.15 11.05
C TYR A 55 0.23 11.85 11.66
N ASN A 56 1.38 11.91 12.35
CA ASN A 56 1.96 10.75 13.02
C ASN A 56 0.98 10.06 14.01
N LYS A 57 0.18 10.83 14.73
CA LYS A 57 -0.80 10.34 15.73
C LYS A 57 -1.86 9.38 15.15
N VAL A 58 -2.05 9.35 13.83
CA VAL A 58 -3.05 8.48 13.19
C VAL A 58 -2.44 7.29 12.44
N ARG A 59 -1.11 7.12 12.41
CA ARG A 59 -0.44 5.98 11.75
C ARG A 59 -0.87 4.64 12.34
N ALA A 60 -0.92 4.54 13.67
CA ALA A 60 -1.44 3.35 14.34
C ALA A 60 -2.93 3.10 14.02
N THR A 61 -3.76 4.14 13.94
CA THR A 61 -5.17 3.98 13.53
C THR A 61 -5.27 3.46 12.09
N MET A 62 -4.44 3.94 11.17
CA MET A 62 -4.41 3.42 9.81
C MET A 62 -3.92 1.97 9.76
N GLY A 63 -2.91 1.61 10.55
CA GLY A 63 -2.44 0.24 10.71
C GLY A 63 -3.55 -0.71 11.18
N GLU A 64 -4.36 -0.27 12.15
CA GLU A 64 -5.51 -1.03 12.64
C GLU A 64 -6.61 -1.18 11.57
N VAL A 65 -6.87 -0.12 10.79
CA VAL A 65 -7.82 -0.18 9.67
C VAL A 65 -7.37 -1.17 8.59
N ILE A 66 -6.12 -1.08 8.12
CA ILE A 66 -5.63 -2.01 7.09
C ILE A 66 -5.61 -3.46 7.63
N GLY A 67 -5.24 -3.66 8.89
CA GLY A 67 -5.27 -4.97 9.52
C GLY A 67 -6.69 -5.53 9.73
N THR A 68 -7.70 -4.68 9.85
CA THR A 68 -9.09 -5.12 10.02
C THR A 68 -9.63 -5.78 8.75
N TYR A 69 -9.28 -5.24 7.57
CA TYR A 69 -9.90 -5.63 6.31
C TYR A 69 -9.01 -6.48 5.40
N SER A 70 -7.69 -6.45 5.59
CA SER A 70 -6.73 -7.19 4.77
C SER A 70 -6.38 -8.53 5.40
N ASP A 71 -5.92 -9.47 4.58
CA ASP A 71 -5.44 -10.79 5.03
C ASP A 71 -3.92 -10.81 5.18
N TYR A 72 -3.22 -9.97 4.42
CA TYR A 72 -1.77 -9.80 4.54
C TYR A 72 -1.38 -8.34 4.30
N ILE A 73 -0.51 -7.82 5.16
CA ILE A 73 -0.07 -6.43 5.09
C ILE A 73 1.42 -6.35 4.76
N VAL A 74 1.78 -5.52 3.79
CA VAL A 74 3.15 -5.11 3.51
C VAL A 74 3.30 -3.64 3.87
N ILE A 75 3.88 -3.37 5.03
CA ILE A 75 4.17 -2.02 5.48
C ILE A 75 5.44 -1.54 4.77
N THR A 76 5.36 -0.37 4.14
CA THR A 76 6.45 0.21 3.36
C THR A 76 6.55 1.72 3.58
N THR A 77 7.44 2.35 2.82
CA THR A 77 7.70 3.78 2.88
C THR A 77 6.83 4.52 1.87
N ASP A 78 6.35 5.71 2.25
CA ASP A 78 5.77 6.70 1.33
C ASP A 78 6.20 8.09 1.80
N ASN A 79 6.97 8.82 0.99
CA ASN A 79 7.41 10.19 1.27
C ASN A 79 7.87 10.43 2.74
N PRO A 80 8.93 9.75 3.22
CA PRO A 80 9.34 9.81 4.63
C PRO A 80 9.91 11.18 5.02
N LYS A 81 10.32 12.00 4.04
CA LYS A 81 10.91 13.33 4.25
C LYS A 81 12.06 13.25 5.26
N SER A 82 11.99 14.03 6.35
CA SER A 82 13.00 14.09 7.40
C SER A 82 12.93 12.95 8.43
N GLU A 83 11.87 12.13 8.44
CA GLU A 83 11.71 11.02 9.39
C GLU A 83 12.40 9.72 8.91
N ASP A 84 12.75 8.85 9.85
CA ASP A 84 13.25 7.51 9.54
C ASP A 84 12.11 6.62 8.99
N PRO A 85 12.24 6.05 7.78
CA PRO A 85 11.25 5.14 7.21
C PRO A 85 10.85 3.97 8.12
N MET A 86 11.80 3.42 8.88
CA MET A 86 11.56 2.32 9.82
C MET A 86 10.74 2.79 11.02
N GLU A 87 10.96 3.99 11.54
CA GLU A 87 10.16 4.55 12.63
C GLU A 87 8.70 4.73 12.20
N ILE A 88 8.47 5.30 11.01
CA ILE A 88 7.12 5.41 10.42
C ILE A 88 6.46 4.02 10.30
N ALA A 89 7.19 3.04 9.76
CA ALA A 89 6.67 1.69 9.58
C ALA A 89 6.30 1.04 10.92
N GLN A 90 7.13 1.20 11.95
CA GLN A 90 6.85 0.71 13.31
C GLN A 90 5.62 1.38 13.94
N GLU A 91 5.36 2.66 13.65
CA GLU A 91 4.15 3.32 14.13
C GLU A 91 2.87 2.77 13.48
N ILE A 92 2.93 2.44 12.18
CA ILE A 92 1.84 1.73 11.48
C ILE A 92 1.68 0.31 12.06
N GLU A 93 2.80 -0.39 12.28
CA GLU A 93 2.85 -1.75 12.83
C GLU A 93 2.12 -1.86 14.17
N ARG A 94 2.22 -0.86 15.05
CA ARG A 94 1.48 -0.81 16.33
C ARG A 94 -0.03 -0.96 16.15
N GLY A 95 -0.57 -0.48 15.03
CA GLY A 95 -1.97 -0.66 14.65
C GLY A 95 -2.28 -2.07 14.15
N VAL A 96 -1.45 -2.56 13.23
CA VAL A 96 -1.60 -3.89 12.62
C VAL A 96 -1.53 -5.01 13.67
N LYS A 97 -0.65 -4.87 14.67
CA LYS A 97 -0.51 -5.81 15.79
C LYS A 97 -1.78 -6.01 16.62
N LYS A 98 -2.79 -5.16 16.48
CA LYS A 98 -4.07 -5.29 17.19
C LYS A 98 -5.09 -6.17 16.46
N THR A 99 -4.83 -6.56 15.21
CA THR A 99 -5.81 -7.22 14.34
C THR A 99 -5.50 -8.69 14.08
N ASP A 100 -4.46 -9.23 14.73
CA ASP A 100 -3.95 -10.61 14.57
C ASP A 100 -3.74 -11.03 13.11
N LYS A 101 -3.43 -10.08 12.22
CA LYS A 101 -3.14 -10.36 10.80
C LYS A 101 -1.65 -10.52 10.54
N ASP A 102 -1.33 -11.35 9.56
CA ASP A 102 0.03 -11.51 9.08
C ASP A 102 0.52 -10.24 8.37
N TYR A 103 1.74 -9.82 8.67
CA TYR A 103 2.34 -8.66 8.05
C TYR A 103 3.86 -8.79 7.89
N ILE A 104 4.44 -7.93 7.05
CA ILE A 104 5.88 -7.74 6.92
C ILE A 104 6.20 -6.26 6.73
N ILE A 105 7.37 -5.83 7.20
CA ILE A 105 7.91 -4.50 6.93
C ILE A 105 8.99 -4.63 5.85
N ILE A 106 8.79 -3.92 4.73
CA ILE A 106 9.78 -3.78 3.65
C ILE A 106 9.83 -2.29 3.29
N THR A 107 10.83 -1.57 3.81
CA THR A 107 10.92 -0.10 3.64
C THR A 107 11.21 0.33 2.19
N ASP A 108 11.82 -0.53 1.39
CA ASP A 108 11.96 -0.31 -0.05
C ASP A 108 10.61 -0.57 -0.76
N ARG A 109 9.98 0.50 -1.25
CA ARG A 109 8.63 0.43 -1.84
C ARG A 109 8.57 -0.46 -3.09
N VAL A 110 9.62 -0.49 -3.90
CA VAL A 110 9.70 -1.36 -5.08
C VAL A 110 9.74 -2.82 -4.64
N LYS A 111 10.57 -3.15 -3.64
CA LYS A 111 10.62 -4.52 -3.09
C LYS A 111 9.33 -4.91 -2.37
N ALA A 112 8.66 -3.97 -1.71
CA ALA A 112 7.38 -4.20 -1.06
C ALA A 112 6.28 -4.56 -2.08
N ILE A 113 6.20 -3.80 -3.18
CA ILE A 113 5.27 -4.08 -4.28
C ILE A 113 5.60 -5.44 -4.89
N LYS A 114 6.87 -5.71 -5.20
CA LYS A 114 7.31 -6.99 -5.74
C LYS A 114 6.90 -8.17 -4.84
N HIS A 115 7.17 -8.06 -3.54
CA HIS A 115 6.81 -9.09 -2.55
C HIS A 115 5.30 -9.35 -2.53
N ALA A 116 4.48 -8.31 -2.59
CA ALA A 116 3.03 -8.45 -2.60
C ALA A 116 2.52 -9.15 -3.88
N LEU A 117 3.07 -8.79 -5.04
CA LEU A 117 2.75 -9.40 -6.33
C LEU A 117 3.17 -10.89 -6.39
N GLU A 118 4.33 -11.23 -5.84
CA GLU A 118 4.82 -12.62 -5.76
C GLU A 118 4.04 -13.48 -4.78
N LYS A 119 3.44 -12.87 -3.75
CA LYS A 119 2.63 -13.57 -2.74
C LYS A 119 1.19 -13.83 -3.19
N ALA A 120 0.68 -13.04 -4.14
CA ALA A 120 -0.70 -13.13 -4.59
C ALA A 120 -0.98 -14.46 -5.31
N GLU A 121 -2.09 -15.10 -4.96
CA GLU A 121 -2.59 -16.29 -5.64
C GLU A 121 -3.76 -15.93 -6.58
N GLU A 122 -4.27 -16.91 -7.32
CA GLU A 122 -5.40 -16.70 -8.25
C GLU A 122 -6.57 -16.02 -7.55
N ARG A 123 -7.09 -14.95 -8.17
CA ARG A 123 -8.25 -14.14 -7.73
C ARG A 123 -8.04 -13.31 -6.46
N ASP A 124 -6.85 -13.35 -5.86
CA ASP A 124 -6.51 -12.42 -4.80
C ASP A 124 -6.55 -10.96 -5.29
N ILE A 125 -6.55 -10.03 -4.35
CA ILE A 125 -6.49 -8.60 -4.60
C ILE A 125 -5.20 -8.06 -3.97
N VAL A 126 -4.35 -7.45 -4.78
CA VAL A 126 -3.22 -6.62 -4.33
C VAL A 126 -3.63 -5.16 -4.39
N LEU A 127 -3.87 -4.54 -3.23
CA LEU A 127 -4.10 -3.11 -3.09
C LEU A 127 -2.77 -2.40 -2.79
N ILE A 128 -2.38 -1.45 -3.63
CA ILE A 128 -1.26 -0.54 -3.41
C ILE A 128 -1.84 0.83 -3.11
N ALA A 129 -1.75 1.25 -1.85
CA ALA A 129 -2.38 2.48 -1.36
C ALA A 129 -1.35 3.55 -0.93
N GLY A 130 -1.84 4.78 -0.78
CA GLY A 130 -1.08 5.95 -0.33
C GLY A 130 -0.78 6.92 -1.46
N LYS A 131 0.01 6.49 -2.45
CA LYS A 131 0.58 7.37 -3.48
C LYS A 131 -0.33 7.71 -4.65
N GLY A 132 -1.22 6.80 -5.06
CA GLY A 132 -2.07 7.02 -6.23
C GLY A 132 -1.28 7.40 -7.48
N PRO A 133 -1.52 8.59 -8.08
CA PRO A 133 -0.85 9.03 -9.31
C PRO A 133 0.50 9.74 -9.10
N GLU A 134 1.03 9.76 -7.86
CA GLU A 134 2.32 10.39 -7.59
C GLU A 134 3.49 9.66 -8.29
N ASN A 135 4.46 10.45 -8.77
CA ASN A 135 5.62 9.97 -9.52
C ASN A 135 6.95 10.16 -8.77
N GLU A 136 6.90 10.55 -7.50
CA GLU A 136 8.08 10.88 -6.72
C GLU A 136 8.01 10.22 -5.34
N GLN A 137 9.20 9.93 -4.79
CA GLN A 137 9.36 9.60 -3.38
C GLN A 137 10.36 10.56 -2.74
N ILE A 138 9.87 11.29 -1.72
CA ILE A 138 10.58 12.41 -1.10
C ILE A 138 11.27 11.96 0.19
N TYR A 139 12.60 12.05 0.21
CA TYR A 139 13.46 11.87 1.39
C TYR A 139 14.06 13.22 1.81
N HIS A 140 14.67 13.27 2.99
CA HIS A 140 15.22 14.50 3.57
C HIS A 140 16.11 15.30 2.62
N ASN A 141 17.01 14.61 1.93
CA ASN A 141 18.06 15.21 1.10
C ASN A 141 17.93 14.88 -0.40
N ARG A 142 16.90 14.15 -0.81
CA ARG A 142 16.73 13.74 -2.20
C ARG A 142 15.27 13.46 -2.55
N VAL A 143 14.93 13.69 -3.81
CA VAL A 143 13.71 13.20 -4.44
C VAL A 143 14.13 12.15 -5.47
N ILE A 144 13.47 11.01 -5.46
CA ILE A 144 13.68 9.96 -6.48
C ILE A 144 12.40 9.78 -7.29
N HIS A 145 12.56 9.44 -8.57
CA HIS A 145 11.44 9.01 -9.40
C HIS A 145 10.88 7.70 -8.85
N HIS A 146 9.57 7.66 -8.60
CA HIS A 146 8.84 6.48 -8.16
C HIS A 146 7.37 6.61 -8.55
N ASN A 147 6.89 5.76 -9.44
CA ASN A 147 5.48 5.60 -9.76
C ASN A 147 5.05 4.15 -9.54
N ASP A 148 4.00 3.91 -8.73
CA ASP A 148 3.57 2.56 -8.37
C ASP A 148 3.11 1.74 -9.60
N GLU A 149 2.49 2.38 -10.59
CA GLU A 149 2.02 1.71 -11.81
C GLU A 149 3.18 1.30 -12.72
N GLU A 150 4.16 2.18 -12.92
CA GLU A 150 5.38 1.88 -13.67
C GLU A 150 6.15 0.73 -13.03
N VAL A 151 6.24 0.72 -11.70
CA VAL A 151 6.87 -0.37 -10.94
C VAL A 151 6.13 -1.69 -11.16
N VAL A 152 4.80 -1.71 -11.02
CA VAL A 152 3.99 -2.92 -11.26
C VAL A 152 4.20 -3.42 -12.69
N LYS A 153 4.10 -2.52 -13.67
CA LYS A 153 4.27 -2.86 -15.10
C LYS A 153 5.65 -3.44 -15.36
N TYR A 154 6.71 -2.83 -14.83
CA TYR A 154 8.07 -3.32 -14.99
C TYR A 154 8.25 -4.71 -14.39
N ILE A 155 7.73 -4.95 -13.18
CA ILE A 155 7.84 -6.25 -12.50
C ILE A 155 7.14 -7.36 -13.31
N LEU A 156 5.95 -7.09 -13.86
CA LEU A 156 5.14 -8.11 -14.53
C LEU A 156 5.50 -8.31 -16.01
N THR A 157 6.05 -7.29 -16.67
CA THR A 157 6.30 -7.33 -18.13
C THR A 157 7.76 -7.21 -18.52
N GLY A 158 8.64 -6.84 -17.59
CA GLY A 158 10.06 -6.57 -17.86
C GLY A 158 10.30 -5.33 -18.73
N ARG A 159 9.31 -4.46 -18.88
CA ARG A 159 9.30 -3.28 -19.77
C ARG A 159 8.83 -2.03 -19.06
#